data_AF-A0A9W6F3D4-F1
#
_entry.id   AF-A0A9W6F3D4-F1
#
_cell.length_a   1.000
_cell.length_b   1.000
_cell.length_c   1.000
_cell.angle_alpha   90.00
_cell.angle_beta   90.00
_cell.angle_gamma   90.00
#
_symmetry.space_group_name_H-M   'P 1'
#
loop_
_entity.id
_entity.type
_entity.pdbx_description
1 polymer ?
#
loop_
_entity_poly.entity_id
_entity_poly.type
_entity_poly.pdbx_seq_one_letter_code
_entity_poly.pdbx_strand_id
1 'polypeptide(L)'
;MRLLNFSAVSLAVDFPYPQWWRELEKNEALQLYSNYGIGGAYGLIGLVAFVQLLRLQLRVPEYGWTTQKVFHLLNCLVSVLRCSVFFFRPALEGLHPVVTKLMLLDLPGLLFFTTYTLLVLFWAEIYQQARNLPAAALRPTFLIINVIVYAVLAGLWALTTFGKTSDVQELAYTISNLWLAAVFLAAAAGFLLYGGRLFVMLQRFPIESRGRRKKLREVGLVTSICAGCFTFRAVMIATSAADRNDLEVDMLGHPLLNIAYYSLAEIIPSACVLYILRKLPPKRNTQGYQQIPSQ
;
A
#
# COMPACT_ATOMS: atom_id res chain seq x y z
N MET A 1 -40.91 0.35 -24.21
CA MET A 1 -39.54 0.62 -23.69
C MET A 1 -39.34 -0.31 -22.50
N ARG A 2 -38.67 -1.45 -22.69
CA ARG A 2 -38.50 -2.48 -21.65
C ARG A 2 -37.51 -1.96 -20.62
N LEU A 3 -37.97 -1.80 -19.38
CA LEU A 3 -37.12 -1.62 -18.22
C LEU A 3 -36.19 -2.84 -18.14
N LEU A 4 -34.89 -2.60 -18.23
CA LEU A 4 -33.87 -3.60 -17.94
C LEU A 4 -33.96 -3.88 -16.44
N ASN A 5 -34.69 -4.94 -16.07
CA ASN A 5 -34.54 -5.58 -14.78
C ASN A 5 -33.11 -6.13 -14.73
N PHE A 6 -32.18 -5.33 -14.20
CA PHE A 6 -30.99 -5.87 -13.58
C PHE A 6 -31.45 -6.54 -12.28
N SER A 7 -31.99 -7.76 -12.40
CA SER A 7 -31.90 -8.73 -11.32
C SER A 7 -30.40 -8.89 -11.07
N ALA A 8 -29.91 -8.19 -10.04
CA ALA A 8 -28.57 -8.37 -9.52
C ALA A 8 -28.40 -9.87 -9.32
N VAL A 9 -27.57 -10.50 -10.17
CA VAL A 9 -27.04 -11.81 -9.84
C VAL A 9 -26.25 -11.56 -8.57
N SER A 10 -26.86 -11.90 -7.45
CA SER A 10 -26.19 -12.09 -6.18
C SER A 10 -25.14 -13.15 -6.44
N LEU A 11 -23.94 -12.71 -6.84
CA LEU A 11 -22.71 -13.50 -6.76
C LEU A 11 -22.30 -13.55 -5.28
N ALA A 12 -23.26 -13.78 -4.37
CA ALA A 12 -22.97 -14.11 -3.01
C ALA A 12 -22.12 -15.38 -3.08
N VAL A 13 -20.84 -15.22 -2.77
CA VAL A 13 -19.96 -16.37 -2.72
C VAL A 13 -20.24 -16.98 -1.36
N ASP A 14 -21.27 -17.82 -1.30
CA ASP A 14 -21.58 -18.61 -0.10
C ASP A 14 -20.37 -19.50 0.19
N PHE A 15 -19.44 -19.01 1.01
CA PHE A 15 -18.37 -19.81 1.56
C PHE A 15 -18.99 -20.63 2.70
N PRO A 16 -19.09 -21.97 2.59
CA PRO A 16 -19.61 -22.79 3.67
C PRO A 16 -18.58 -22.81 4.80
N TYR A 17 -18.64 -21.82 5.69
CA TYR A 17 -17.72 -21.75 6.82
C TYR A 17 -17.98 -22.92 7.77
N PRO A 18 -16.93 -23.65 8.18
CA PRO A 18 -17.08 -24.75 9.11
C PRO A 18 -17.60 -24.24 10.47
N GLN A 19 -18.24 -25.12 11.24
CA GLN A 19 -18.91 -24.73 12.49
C GLN A 19 -17.98 -23.99 13.47
N TRP A 20 -16.75 -24.47 13.64
CA TRP A 20 -15.76 -23.83 14.50
C TRP A 20 -15.44 -22.38 14.08
N TRP A 21 -15.50 -22.06 12.78
CA TRP A 21 -15.26 -20.70 12.28
C TRP A 21 -16.42 -19.78 12.68
N ARG A 22 -17.66 -20.23 12.45
CA ARG A 22 -18.87 -19.47 12.82
C ARG A 22 -18.99 -19.23 14.33
N GLU A 23 -18.49 -20.15 15.14
CA GLU A 23 -18.41 -19.99 16.60
C GLU A 23 -17.40 -18.91 17.00
N LEU A 24 -16.24 -18.87 16.34
CA LEU A 24 -15.22 -17.84 16.57
C LEU A 24 -15.67 -16.45 16.12
N GLU A 25 -16.43 -16.34 15.03
CA GLU A 25 -16.96 -15.05 14.55
C GLU A 25 -17.86 -14.35 15.58
N LYS A 26 -18.62 -15.13 16.36
CA LYS A 26 -19.52 -14.62 17.41
C LYS A 26 -18.80 -14.19 18.69
N ASN A 27 -17.48 -14.42 18.80
CA ASN A 27 -16.73 -14.12 20.01
C ASN A 27 -16.28 -12.65 20.02
N GLU A 28 -16.97 -11.81 20.80
CA GLU A 28 -16.64 -10.38 20.97
C GLU A 28 -15.23 -10.14 21.51
N ALA A 29 -14.75 -10.99 22.42
CA ALA A 29 -13.39 -10.87 22.95
C ALA A 29 -12.36 -11.12 21.85
N LEU A 30 -12.58 -12.10 20.98
CA LEU A 30 -11.71 -12.35 19.83
C LEU A 30 -11.67 -11.14 18.90
N GLN A 31 -12.82 -10.52 18.59
CA GLN A 31 -12.88 -9.31 17.77
C GLN A 31 -12.09 -8.15 18.40
N LEU A 32 -12.25 -7.93 19.70
CA LEU A 32 -11.53 -6.86 20.43
C LEU A 32 -10.02 -7.11 20.40
N TYR A 33 -9.58 -8.29 20.81
CA TYR A 33 -8.15 -8.62 20.87
C TYR A 33 -7.51 -8.73 19.49
N SER A 34 -8.25 -9.13 18.45
CA SER A 34 -7.74 -9.09 17.08
C SER A 34 -7.46 -7.66 16.63
N ASN A 35 -8.34 -6.71 16.94
CA ASN A 35 -8.10 -5.31 16.61
C ASN A 35 -6.87 -4.76 17.33
N TYR A 36 -6.70 -5.06 18.62
CA TYR A 36 -5.49 -4.67 19.35
C TYR A 36 -4.22 -5.34 18.83
N GLY A 37 -4.28 -6.62 18.46
CA GLY A 37 -3.16 -7.33 17.86
C GLY A 37 -2.72 -6.72 16.53
N ILE A 38 -3.68 -6.44 15.65
CA ILE A 38 -3.43 -5.79 14.35
C ILE A 38 -2.90 -4.36 14.57
N GLY A 39 -3.53 -3.58 15.45
CA GLY A 39 -3.09 -2.24 15.81
C GLY A 39 -1.66 -2.22 16.36
N GLY A 40 -1.33 -3.12 17.29
CA GLY A 40 0.02 -3.28 17.84
C GLY A 40 1.05 -3.66 16.78
N ALA A 41 0.69 -4.53 15.83
CA ALA A 41 1.56 -4.88 14.70
C ALA A 41 1.87 -3.65 13.82
N TYR A 42 0.88 -2.83 13.50
CA TYR A 42 1.11 -1.56 12.80
C TYR A 42 1.96 -0.59 13.61
N GLY A 43 1.72 -0.47 14.91
CA GLY A 43 2.55 0.33 15.81
C GLY A 43 4.03 -0.07 15.75
N LEU A 44 4.31 -1.38 15.73
CA LEU A 44 5.67 -1.90 15.58
C LEU A 44 6.28 -1.56 14.21
N ILE A 45 5.53 -1.73 13.12
CA ILE A 45 5.98 -1.34 11.77
C ILE A 45 6.29 0.17 11.71
N GLY A 46 5.41 1.00 12.27
CA GLY A 46 5.59 2.45 12.34
C GLY A 46 6.85 2.82 13.11
N LEU A 47 7.08 2.20 14.27
CA LEU A 47 8.30 2.40 15.07
C LEU A 47 9.56 2.00 14.30
N VAL A 48 9.56 0.85 13.63
CA VAL A 48 10.70 0.40 12.80
C VAL A 48 10.97 1.39 11.68
N ALA A 49 9.93 1.84 10.96
CA ALA A 49 10.06 2.82 9.88
C ALA A 49 10.62 4.16 10.40
N PHE A 50 10.14 4.62 11.56
CA PHE A 50 10.63 5.84 12.20
C PHE A 50 12.10 5.74 12.61
N VAL A 51 12.50 4.64 13.26
CA VAL A 51 13.90 4.40 13.63
C VAL A 51 14.79 4.34 12.39
N GLN A 52 14.33 3.70 11.31
CA GLN A 52 15.06 3.68 10.04
C GLN A 52 15.20 5.08 9.42
N LEU A 53 14.16 5.91 9.48
CA LEU A 53 14.21 7.31 9.03
C LEU A 53 15.21 8.12 9.85
N LEU A 54 15.16 8.04 11.18
CA LEU A 54 16.11 8.74 12.06
C LEU A 54 17.55 8.32 11.77
N ARG A 55 17.80 7.01 11.67
CA ARG A 55 19.13 6.48 11.32
C ARG A 55 19.61 7.00 9.98
N LEU A 56 18.73 7.13 9.00
CA LEU A 56 19.07 7.66 7.68
C LEU A 56 19.36 9.16 7.71
N GLN A 57 18.58 9.95 8.44
CA GLN A 57 18.82 11.39 8.62
C GLN A 57 20.15 11.66 9.34
N LEU A 58 20.45 10.91 10.40
CA LEU A 58 21.71 11.05 11.13
C LEU A 58 22.93 10.52 10.34
N ARG A 59 22.72 9.57 9.43
CA ARG A 59 23.80 8.96 8.63
C ARG A 59 24.28 9.87 7.50
N VAL A 60 23.36 10.59 6.87
CA VAL A 60 23.57 11.43 5.69
C VAL A 60 22.71 12.71 5.79
N PRO A 61 23.01 13.62 6.74
CA PRO A 61 22.26 14.86 6.92
C PRO A 61 22.42 15.84 5.74
N GLU A 62 23.55 15.78 5.03
CA GLU A 62 23.88 16.66 3.92
C GLU A 62 23.04 16.41 2.66
N TYR A 63 22.57 15.18 2.47
CA TYR A 63 21.61 14.85 1.44
C TYR A 63 20.24 15.25 1.98
N GLY A 64 19.52 16.16 1.33
CA GLY A 64 18.18 16.60 1.75
C GLY A 64 17.13 15.48 1.75
N TRP A 65 15.89 15.80 1.37
CA TRP A 65 14.82 14.80 1.33
C TRP A 65 14.95 13.88 0.10
N THR A 66 15.56 12.70 0.31
CA THR A 66 15.68 11.65 -0.70
C THR A 66 14.42 10.79 -0.77
N THR A 67 14.19 10.12 -1.91
CA THR A 67 13.08 9.16 -2.09
C THR A 67 13.03 8.09 -0.99
N GLN A 68 14.20 7.64 -0.50
CA GLN A 68 14.29 6.69 0.61
C GLN A 68 13.80 7.30 1.95
N LYS A 69 14.17 8.54 2.26
CA LYS A 69 13.69 9.25 3.46
C LYS A 69 12.18 9.43 3.40
N VAL A 70 11.66 9.82 2.24
CA VAL A 70 10.21 9.96 2.00
C VAL A 70 9.50 8.60 2.15
N PHE A 71 10.07 7.52 1.61
CA PHE A 71 9.50 6.17 1.74
C PHE A 71 9.35 5.72 3.20
N HIS A 72 10.36 5.93 4.05
CA HIS A 72 10.27 5.59 5.48
C HIS A 72 9.32 6.51 6.24
N LEU A 73 9.30 7.80 5.90
CA LEU A 73 8.34 8.75 6.49
C LEU A 73 6.90 8.35 6.19
N LEU A 74 6.59 8.05 4.93
CA LEU A 74 5.25 7.64 4.53
C LEU A 74 4.85 6.29 5.13
N ASN A 75 5.75 5.31 5.20
CA ASN A 75 5.48 4.05 5.91
C ASN A 75 5.17 4.28 7.39
N CYS A 76 5.92 5.16 8.06
CA CYS A 76 5.65 5.53 9.45
C CYS A 76 4.25 6.15 9.57
N LEU A 77 3.92 7.11 8.70
CA LEU A 77 2.62 7.79 8.71
C LEU A 77 1.46 6.81 8.49
N VAL A 78 1.53 5.97 7.45
CA VAL A 78 0.52 4.95 7.15
C VAL A 78 0.31 4.01 8.32
N SER A 79 1.42 3.52 8.90
CA SER A 79 1.37 2.54 9.99
C SER A 79 0.81 3.16 11.27
N VAL A 80 1.16 4.41 11.58
CA VAL A 80 0.59 5.13 12.73
C VAL A 80 -0.90 5.38 12.51
N LEU A 81 -1.31 5.78 11.31
CA LEU A 81 -2.73 5.99 11.00
C LEU A 81 -3.52 4.69 11.16
N ARG A 82 -3.04 3.57 10.59
CA ARG A 82 -3.64 2.24 10.78
C ARG A 82 -3.68 1.83 12.25
N CYS A 83 -2.59 1.99 12.98
CA CYS A 83 -2.53 1.70 14.41
C CYS A 83 -3.64 2.45 15.17
N SER A 84 -3.81 3.74 14.89
CA SER A 84 -4.86 4.56 15.49
C SER A 84 -6.26 4.08 15.10
N VAL A 85 -6.49 3.75 13.83
CA VAL A 85 -7.77 3.20 13.35
C VAL A 85 -8.18 1.96 14.16
N PHE A 86 -7.25 1.03 14.37
CA PHE A 86 -7.53 -0.21 15.09
C PHE A 86 -7.70 -0.01 16.60
N PHE A 87 -6.90 0.85 17.22
CA PHE A 87 -6.99 1.10 18.67
C PHE A 87 -8.21 1.93 19.06
N PHE A 88 -8.59 2.91 18.25
CA PHE A 88 -9.74 3.76 18.52
C PHE A 88 -11.03 3.26 17.85
N ARG A 89 -11.02 2.05 17.27
CA ARG A 89 -12.15 1.50 16.49
C ARG A 89 -13.53 1.69 17.13
N PRO A 90 -13.76 1.37 18.43
CA PRO A 90 -15.08 1.57 19.05
C PRO A 90 -15.54 3.03 19.01
N ALA A 91 -14.61 3.98 19.13
CA ALA A 91 -14.92 5.41 19.04
C ALA A 91 -15.17 5.86 17.58
N LEU A 92 -14.68 5.13 16.58
CA LEU A 92 -14.84 5.45 15.16
C LEU A 92 -16.21 5.01 14.61
N GLU A 93 -16.80 3.97 15.18
CA GLU A 93 -18.09 3.43 14.71
C GLU A 93 -19.26 4.40 14.95
N GLY A 94 -19.15 5.32 15.91
CA GLY A 94 -20.15 6.37 16.18
C GLY A 94 -19.90 7.71 15.47
N LEU A 95 -18.90 7.81 14.59
CA LEU A 95 -18.58 9.08 13.93
C LEU A 95 -19.57 9.40 12.81
N HIS A 96 -20.22 10.55 12.94
CA HIS A 96 -20.95 11.20 11.86
C HIS A 96 -20.20 12.46 11.41
N PRO A 97 -20.16 12.77 10.10
CA PRO A 97 -20.80 12.06 8.98
C PRO A 97 -20.09 10.77 8.53
N VAL A 98 -20.77 9.93 7.72
CA VAL A 98 -20.25 8.67 7.16
C VAL A 98 -18.92 8.84 6.43
N VAL A 99 -18.71 9.99 5.75
CA VAL A 99 -17.44 10.31 5.09
C VAL A 99 -16.25 10.23 6.06
N THR A 100 -16.42 10.58 7.34
CA THR A 100 -15.34 10.54 8.32
C THR A 100 -14.87 9.10 8.57
N LYS A 101 -15.81 8.15 8.61
CA LYS A 101 -15.50 6.72 8.73
C LYS A 101 -14.81 6.21 7.47
N LEU A 102 -15.38 6.50 6.28
CA LEU A 102 -14.81 6.09 4.99
C LEU A 102 -13.38 6.63 4.81
N MET A 103 -13.18 7.93 5.07
CA MET A 103 -11.86 8.54 5.01
C MET A 103 -10.88 7.84 5.96
N LEU A 104 -11.28 7.58 7.20
CA LEU A 104 -10.36 7.03 8.19
C LEU A 104 -9.98 5.57 7.89
N LEU A 105 -10.85 4.82 7.22
CA LEU A 105 -10.62 3.43 6.85
C LEU A 105 -9.85 3.29 5.51
N ASP A 106 -10.16 4.11 4.52
CA ASP A 106 -9.59 4.00 3.17
C ASP A 106 -8.33 4.85 2.97
N LEU A 107 -8.21 6.02 3.63
CA LEU A 107 -7.04 6.90 3.50
C LEU A 107 -5.71 6.20 3.82
N PRO A 108 -5.58 5.36 4.86
CA PRO A 108 -4.34 4.63 5.06
C PRO A 108 -4.02 3.68 3.89
N GLY A 109 -5.04 3.10 3.24
CA GLY A 109 -4.89 2.29 2.04
C GLY A 109 -4.38 3.08 0.83
N LEU A 110 -4.88 4.31 0.64
CA LEU A 110 -4.37 5.23 -0.38
C LEU A 110 -2.94 5.68 -0.10
N LEU A 111 -2.63 6.03 1.15
CA LEU A 111 -1.28 6.40 1.54
C LEU A 111 -0.32 5.21 1.39
N PHE A 112 -0.77 3.98 1.64
CA PHE A 112 -0.03 2.76 1.32
C PHE A 112 0.24 2.68 -0.19
N PHE A 113 -0.76 2.88 -1.05
CA PHE A 113 -0.55 2.97 -2.50
C PHE A 113 0.54 3.98 -2.88
N THR A 114 0.45 5.22 -2.38
CA THR A 114 1.45 6.28 -2.64
C THR A 114 2.84 5.87 -2.18
N THR A 115 2.93 5.30 -0.98
CA THR A 115 4.18 4.87 -0.35
C THR A 115 4.90 3.85 -1.21
N TYR A 116 4.20 2.83 -1.70
CA TYR A 116 4.82 1.76 -2.45
C TYR A 116 5.00 2.08 -3.93
N THR A 117 4.10 2.86 -4.54
CA THR A 117 4.34 3.35 -5.90
C THR A 117 5.51 4.34 -5.97
N LEU A 118 5.94 4.92 -4.84
CA LEU A 118 7.21 5.64 -4.75
C LEU A 118 8.42 4.73 -5.06
N LEU A 119 8.36 3.44 -4.72
CA LEU A 119 9.40 2.46 -5.11
C LEU A 119 9.37 2.21 -6.61
N VAL A 120 8.18 2.16 -7.22
CA VAL A 120 8.03 2.04 -8.68
C VAL A 120 8.64 3.25 -9.37
N LEU A 121 8.36 4.47 -8.87
CA LEU A 121 9.00 5.70 -9.35
C LEU A 121 10.52 5.61 -9.23
N PHE A 122 11.03 5.20 -8.06
CA PHE A 122 12.46 5.05 -7.83
C PHE A 122 13.12 4.05 -8.79
N TRP A 123 12.47 2.91 -9.07
CA TRP A 123 12.97 1.93 -10.03
C TRP A 123 12.89 2.42 -11.47
N ALA A 124 11.84 3.17 -11.82
CA ALA A 124 11.73 3.82 -13.12
C ALA A 124 12.88 4.83 -13.34
N GLU A 125 13.20 5.63 -12.32
CA GLU A 125 14.33 6.57 -12.36
C GLU A 125 15.66 5.83 -12.58
N ILE A 126 15.94 4.77 -11.80
CA ILE A 126 17.16 3.96 -11.96
C ILE A 126 17.24 3.36 -13.37
N TYR A 127 16.13 2.80 -13.85
CA TYR A 127 16.08 2.16 -15.16
C TYR A 127 16.35 3.16 -16.29
N GLN A 128 15.72 4.35 -16.25
CA GLN A 128 15.93 5.37 -17.27
C GLN A 128 17.33 5.97 -17.21
N GLN A 129 17.87 6.23 -16.01
CA GLN A 129 19.24 6.70 -15.82
C GLN A 129 20.25 5.70 -16.38
N ALA A 130 20.09 4.41 -16.10
CA ALA A 130 20.97 3.36 -16.62
C ALA A 130 20.89 3.19 -18.15
N ARG A 131 19.84 3.71 -18.79
CA ARG A 131 19.62 3.68 -20.23
C ARG A 131 19.88 5.02 -20.91
N ASN A 132 20.33 6.04 -20.18
CA ASN A 132 20.47 7.43 -20.64
C ASN A 132 19.17 7.98 -21.27
N LEU A 133 18.01 7.61 -20.73
CA LEU A 133 16.71 8.11 -21.16
C LEU A 133 16.27 9.32 -20.31
N PRO A 134 15.48 10.26 -20.85
CA PRO A 134 14.98 11.40 -20.09
C PRO A 134 14.07 10.97 -18.93
N ALA A 135 14.42 11.38 -17.70
CA ALA A 135 13.68 11.05 -16.47
C ALA A 135 12.92 12.22 -15.81
N ALA A 136 13.01 13.42 -16.41
CA ALA A 136 12.44 14.65 -15.83
C ALA A 136 10.92 14.56 -15.60
N ALA A 137 10.19 13.85 -16.46
CA ALA A 137 8.75 13.72 -16.39
C ALA A 137 8.25 12.69 -15.35
N LEU A 138 9.11 11.83 -14.81
CA LEU A 138 8.70 10.74 -13.92
C LEU A 138 8.09 11.25 -12.61
N ARG A 139 8.74 12.21 -11.93
CA ARG A 139 8.24 12.75 -10.65
C ARG A 139 6.94 13.53 -10.81
N PRO A 140 6.82 14.47 -11.78
CA PRO A 140 5.54 15.13 -12.05
C PRO A 140 4.42 14.13 -12.37
N THR A 141 4.70 13.10 -13.18
CA THR A 141 3.72 12.06 -13.52
C THR A 141 3.24 11.31 -12.29
N PHE A 142 4.16 10.90 -11.40
CA PHE A 142 3.80 10.27 -10.13
C PHE A 142 2.90 11.16 -9.27
N LEU A 143 3.22 12.45 -9.17
CA LEU A 143 2.41 13.41 -8.40
C LEU A 143 1.02 13.58 -9.00
N ILE A 144 0.93 13.76 -10.32
CA ILE A 144 -0.35 13.92 -11.03
C ILE A 144 -1.23 12.68 -10.85
N ILE A 145 -0.65 11.48 -11.00
CA ILE A 145 -1.40 10.22 -10.79
C ILE A 145 -1.95 10.16 -9.36
N ASN A 146 -1.14 10.47 -8.35
CA ASN A 146 -1.62 10.48 -6.96
C ASN A 146 -2.72 11.52 -6.75
N VAL A 147 -2.57 12.75 -7.27
CA VAL A 147 -3.60 13.78 -7.17
C VAL A 147 -4.91 13.31 -7.79
N ILE A 148 -4.88 12.69 -8.97
CA ILE A 148 -6.07 12.16 -9.64
C ILE A 148 -6.72 11.05 -8.81
N VAL A 149 -5.94 10.08 -8.32
CA VAL A 149 -6.44 8.97 -7.50
C VAL A 149 -7.17 9.49 -6.26
N TYR A 150 -6.58 10.45 -5.55
CA TYR A 150 -7.16 11.01 -4.33
C TYR A 150 -8.36 11.90 -4.64
N ALA A 151 -8.32 12.71 -5.70
CA ALA A 151 -9.42 13.58 -6.08
C ALA A 151 -10.67 12.80 -6.52
N VAL A 152 -10.50 11.76 -7.33
CA VAL A 152 -11.61 10.89 -7.76
C VAL A 152 -12.24 10.21 -6.54
N LEU A 153 -11.42 9.64 -5.65
CA LEU A 153 -11.96 8.94 -4.49
C LEU A 153 -12.64 9.89 -3.50
N ALA A 154 -12.08 11.08 -3.26
CA ALA A 154 -12.71 12.11 -2.43
C ALA A 154 -14.07 12.54 -3.00
N GLY A 155 -14.17 12.70 -4.32
CA GLY A 155 -15.42 12.99 -5.00
C GLY A 155 -16.45 11.88 -4.84
N LEU A 156 -16.04 10.62 -4.97
CA LEU A 156 -16.93 9.47 -4.79
C LEU A 156 -17.40 9.32 -3.34
N TRP A 157 -16.54 9.51 -2.34
CA TRP A 157 -16.95 9.53 -0.92
C TRP A 157 -17.94 10.66 -0.61
N ALA A 158 -17.75 11.83 -1.23
CA ALA A 158 -18.70 12.93 -1.10
C ALA A 158 -20.06 12.56 -1.70
N LEU A 159 -20.10 11.86 -2.85
CA LEU A 159 -21.34 11.35 -3.43
C LEU A 159 -21.99 10.25 -2.57
N THR A 160 -21.20 9.36 -1.97
CA THR A 160 -21.70 8.35 -1.02
C THR A 160 -22.33 9.00 0.22
N THR A 161 -21.82 10.14 0.66
CA THR A 161 -22.27 10.78 1.92
C THR A 161 -23.38 11.80 1.70
N PHE A 162 -23.28 12.61 0.65
CA PHE A 162 -24.17 13.75 0.38
C PHE A 162 -25.08 13.52 -0.84
N GLY A 163 -25.07 12.31 -1.42
CA GLY A 163 -25.98 11.92 -2.50
C GLY A 163 -27.44 12.08 -2.09
N LYS A 164 -28.27 12.62 -2.99
CA LYS A 164 -29.67 12.95 -2.69
C LYS A 164 -30.57 11.72 -2.53
N THR A 165 -30.22 10.62 -3.18
CA THR A 165 -31.00 9.38 -3.19
C THR A 165 -30.13 8.21 -2.74
N SER A 166 -30.75 7.19 -2.15
CA SER A 166 -30.08 5.93 -1.76
C SER A 166 -29.34 5.31 -2.94
N ASP A 167 -29.97 5.28 -4.11
CA ASP A 167 -29.41 4.67 -5.32
C ASP A 167 -28.09 5.34 -5.75
N VAL A 168 -28.00 6.68 -5.63
CA VAL A 168 -26.77 7.42 -5.93
C VAL A 168 -25.68 7.13 -4.91
N GLN A 169 -26.03 7.03 -3.63
CA GLN A 169 -25.08 6.73 -2.57
C GLN A 169 -24.50 5.32 -2.73
N GLU A 170 -25.35 4.33 -3.02
CA GLU A 170 -24.94 2.94 -3.25
C GLU A 170 -24.12 2.75 -4.52
N LEU A 171 -24.49 3.44 -5.60
CA LEU A 171 -23.72 3.44 -6.84
C LEU A 171 -22.35 4.08 -6.62
N ALA A 172 -22.29 5.22 -5.94
CA ALA A 172 -21.03 5.89 -5.61
C ALA A 172 -20.12 5.01 -4.75
N TYR A 173 -20.68 4.30 -3.77
CA TYR A 173 -19.94 3.36 -2.92
C TYR A 173 -19.32 2.22 -3.75
N THR A 174 -20.09 1.56 -4.61
CA THR A 174 -19.56 0.47 -5.45
C THR A 174 -18.57 0.96 -6.49
N ILE A 175 -18.79 2.13 -7.11
CA ILE A 175 -17.80 2.76 -7.99
C ILE A 175 -16.50 3.08 -7.21
N SER A 176 -16.59 3.53 -5.96
CA SER A 176 -15.41 3.78 -5.10
C SER A 176 -14.56 2.52 -4.93
N ASN A 177 -15.20 1.39 -4.63
CA ASN A 177 -14.51 0.12 -4.44
C ASN A 177 -13.89 -0.39 -5.76
N LEU A 178 -14.63 -0.32 -6.87
CA LEU A 178 -14.10 -0.71 -8.18
C LEU A 178 -12.93 0.18 -8.62
N TRP A 179 -13.02 1.48 -8.36
CA TRP A 179 -11.92 2.42 -8.59
C TRP A 179 -10.68 2.06 -7.77
N LEU A 180 -10.84 1.80 -6.46
CA LEU A 180 -9.75 1.37 -5.59
C LEU A 180 -9.11 0.06 -6.07
N ALA A 181 -9.93 -0.94 -6.43
CA ALA A 181 -9.43 -2.20 -6.97
C ALA A 181 -8.62 -1.99 -8.26
N ALA A 182 -9.10 -1.15 -9.18
CA ALA A 182 -8.37 -0.80 -10.40
C ALA A 182 -7.04 -0.10 -10.12
N VAL A 183 -7.03 0.84 -9.16
CA VAL A 183 -5.81 1.56 -8.74
C VAL A 183 -4.77 0.60 -8.15
N PHE A 184 -5.19 -0.35 -7.31
CA PHE A 184 -4.28 -1.35 -6.76
C PHE A 184 -3.77 -2.34 -7.83
N LEU A 185 -4.60 -2.75 -8.80
CA LEU A 185 -4.13 -3.53 -9.95
C LEU A 185 -3.11 -2.74 -10.79
N ALA A 186 -3.33 -1.45 -10.99
CA ALA A 186 -2.38 -0.59 -11.69
C ALA A 186 -1.04 -0.48 -10.93
N ALA A 187 -1.06 -0.42 -9.60
CA ALA A 187 0.16 -0.50 -8.78
C ALA A 187 0.89 -1.83 -8.97
N ALA A 188 0.17 -2.96 -8.92
CA ALA A 188 0.72 -4.28 -9.14
C ALA A 188 1.38 -4.38 -10.53
N ALA A 189 0.72 -3.89 -11.58
CA ALA A 189 1.27 -3.80 -12.92
C ALA A 189 2.53 -2.91 -12.96
N GLY A 190 2.52 -1.76 -12.28
CA GLY A 190 3.68 -0.88 -12.15
C GLY A 190 4.90 -1.60 -11.54
N PHE A 191 4.69 -2.37 -10.47
CA PHE A 191 5.74 -3.21 -9.87
C PHE A 191 6.26 -4.26 -10.84
N LEU A 192 5.39 -5.01 -11.52
CA LEU A 192 5.82 -6.02 -12.49
C LEU A 192 6.59 -5.41 -13.66
N LEU A 193 6.14 -4.26 -14.19
CA LEU A 193 6.77 -3.60 -15.33
C LEU A 193 8.15 -3.02 -14.96
N TYR A 194 8.23 -2.15 -13.95
CA TYR A 194 9.49 -1.48 -13.62
C TYR A 194 10.43 -2.36 -12.79
N GLY A 195 9.88 -3.18 -11.88
CA GLY A 195 10.64 -4.19 -11.16
C GLY A 195 11.18 -5.26 -12.08
N GLY A 196 10.38 -5.77 -13.02
CA GLY A 196 10.80 -6.73 -14.04
C GLY A 196 11.85 -6.17 -14.99
N ARG A 197 11.65 -4.93 -15.50
CA ARG A 197 12.66 -4.25 -16.33
C ARG A 197 14.00 -4.08 -15.59
N LEU A 198 13.95 -3.66 -14.33
CA LEU A 198 15.14 -3.49 -13.51
C LEU A 198 15.81 -4.85 -13.21
N PHE A 199 15.04 -5.89 -12.95
CA PHE A 199 15.52 -7.26 -12.74
C PHE A 199 16.26 -7.79 -13.98
N VAL A 200 15.66 -7.68 -15.16
CA VAL A 200 16.30 -8.09 -16.43
C VAL A 200 17.55 -7.27 -16.73
N MET A 201 17.51 -5.95 -16.48
CA MET A 201 18.67 -5.09 -16.64
C MET A 201 19.82 -5.53 -15.72
N LEU A 202 19.53 -5.82 -14.45
CA LEU A 202 20.50 -6.35 -13.49
C LEU A 202 21.02 -7.73 -13.92
N GLN A 203 20.22 -8.57 -14.57
CA GLN A 203 20.68 -9.86 -15.11
C GLN A 203 21.64 -9.71 -16.29
N ARG A 204 21.53 -8.67 -17.12
CA ARG A 204 22.37 -8.51 -18.32
C ARG A 204 23.75 -7.92 -18.06
N PHE A 205 24.04 -7.41 -16.86
CA PHE A 205 25.37 -6.88 -16.56
C PHE A 205 26.44 -7.98 -16.60
N PRO A 206 27.52 -7.80 -17.39
CA PRO A 206 28.50 -8.86 -17.68
C PRO A 206 29.39 -9.23 -16.48
N ILE A 207 29.47 -8.37 -15.47
CA ILE A 207 30.31 -8.59 -14.28
C ILE A 207 29.51 -9.36 -13.22
N GLU A 208 29.91 -10.59 -12.94
CA GLU A 208 29.36 -11.38 -11.84
C GLU A 208 29.95 -10.95 -10.49
N SER A 209 29.24 -10.09 -9.76
CA SER A 209 29.61 -9.74 -8.38
C SER A 209 28.63 -10.31 -7.36
N ARG A 210 29.13 -10.64 -6.15
CA ARG A 210 28.27 -11.01 -5.00
C ARG A 210 27.26 -9.90 -4.67
N GLY A 211 27.65 -8.64 -4.89
CA GLY A 211 26.78 -7.46 -4.72
C GLY A 211 25.61 -7.44 -5.72
N ARG A 212 25.86 -7.74 -7.00
CA ARG A 212 24.82 -7.83 -8.05
C ARG A 212 23.80 -8.91 -7.73
N ARG A 213 24.22 -10.14 -7.42
CA ARG A 213 23.31 -11.25 -7.06
C ARG A 213 22.39 -10.88 -5.90
N LYS A 214 22.94 -10.21 -4.87
CA LYS A 214 22.17 -9.72 -3.73
C LYS A 214 21.15 -8.67 -4.14
N LYS A 215 21.54 -7.67 -4.94
CA LYS A 215 20.63 -6.62 -5.42
C LYS A 215 19.53 -7.15 -6.33
N LEU A 216 19.85 -8.10 -7.19
CA LEU A 216 18.89 -8.80 -8.03
C LEU A 216 17.82 -9.51 -7.17
N ARG A 217 18.24 -10.23 -6.13
CA ARG A 217 17.32 -10.88 -5.18
C ARG A 217 16.49 -9.86 -4.41
N GLU A 218 17.08 -8.73 -3.96
CA GLU A 218 16.35 -7.65 -3.28
C GLU A 218 15.24 -7.08 -4.19
N VAL A 219 15.54 -6.73 -5.45
CA VAL A 219 14.56 -6.19 -6.40
C VAL A 219 13.48 -7.22 -6.74
N GLY A 220 13.87 -8.47 -7.02
CA GLY A 220 12.93 -9.55 -7.34
C GLY A 220 11.96 -9.82 -6.20
N LEU A 221 12.46 -9.93 -4.96
CA LEU A 221 11.62 -10.16 -3.78
C LEU A 221 10.64 -9.00 -3.53
N VAL A 222 11.11 -7.74 -3.55
CA VAL A 222 10.22 -6.59 -3.36
C VAL A 222 9.16 -6.54 -4.46
N THR A 223 9.53 -6.84 -5.71
CA THR A 223 8.59 -6.85 -6.83
C THR A 223 7.50 -7.90 -6.62
N SER A 224 7.87 -9.14 -6.31
CA SER A 224 6.91 -10.23 -6.11
C SER A 224 6.00 -9.99 -4.89
N ILE A 225 6.56 -9.51 -3.78
CA ILE A 225 5.79 -9.22 -2.56
C ILE A 225 4.79 -8.10 -2.81
N CYS A 226 5.22 -6.98 -3.39
CA CYS A 226 4.35 -5.85 -3.65
C CYS A 226 3.29 -6.16 -4.72
N ALA A 227 3.68 -6.80 -5.83
CA ALA A 227 2.71 -7.20 -6.85
C ALA A 227 1.67 -8.16 -6.29
N GLY A 228 2.10 -9.18 -5.53
CA GLY A 228 1.20 -10.12 -4.87
C GLY A 228 0.25 -9.44 -3.89
N CYS A 229 0.75 -8.55 -3.02
CA CYS A 229 -0.09 -7.89 -2.02
C CYS A 229 -1.09 -6.92 -2.64
N PHE A 230 -0.70 -6.16 -3.67
CA PHE A 230 -1.60 -5.25 -4.38
C PHE A 230 -2.65 -6.00 -5.20
N THR A 231 -2.29 -7.12 -5.85
CA THR A 231 -3.26 -7.98 -6.53
C THR A 231 -4.24 -8.61 -5.55
N PHE A 232 -3.75 -9.16 -4.43
CA PHE A 232 -4.61 -9.71 -3.38
C PHE A 232 -5.60 -8.65 -2.88
N ARG A 233 -5.11 -7.45 -2.58
CA ARG A 233 -5.94 -6.33 -2.13
C ARG A 233 -7.02 -5.96 -3.15
N ALA A 234 -6.64 -5.86 -4.42
CA ALA A 234 -7.60 -5.54 -5.48
C ALA A 234 -8.69 -6.61 -5.63
N VAL A 235 -8.33 -7.89 -5.54
CA VAL A 235 -9.30 -9.00 -5.58
C VAL A 235 -10.23 -8.95 -4.39
N MET A 236 -9.72 -8.73 -3.18
CA MET A 236 -10.56 -8.62 -1.98
C MET A 236 -11.53 -7.43 -2.05
N ILE A 237 -11.09 -6.28 -2.56
CA ILE A 237 -11.97 -5.11 -2.71
C ILE A 237 -13.01 -5.34 -3.82
N ALA A 238 -12.62 -5.97 -4.94
CA ALA A 238 -13.55 -6.28 -6.02
C ALA A 238 -14.62 -7.31 -5.61
N THR A 239 -14.23 -8.31 -4.81
CA THR A 239 -15.18 -9.30 -4.25
C THR A 239 -16.12 -8.67 -3.22
N SER A 240 -15.60 -7.81 -2.34
CA SER A 240 -16.42 -6.99 -1.43
C SER A 240 -17.43 -6.09 -2.16
N ALA A 241 -17.09 -5.57 -3.34
CA ALA A 241 -18.02 -4.80 -4.15
C ALA A 241 -19.17 -5.65 -4.73
N ALA A 242 -18.95 -6.95 -4.94
CA ALA A 242 -19.93 -7.90 -5.46
C ALA A 242 -20.82 -8.51 -4.37
N ASP A 243 -20.26 -8.71 -3.16
CA ASP A 243 -20.95 -9.32 -2.02
C ASP A 243 -20.84 -8.43 -0.78
N ARG A 244 -21.70 -7.41 -0.71
CA ARG A 244 -21.61 -6.35 0.31
C ARG A 244 -22.08 -6.78 1.70
N ASN A 245 -22.92 -7.80 1.78
CA ASN A 245 -23.55 -8.20 3.05
C ASN A 245 -22.61 -9.06 3.89
N ASP A 246 -21.81 -9.91 3.24
CA ASP A 246 -20.93 -10.87 3.92
C ASP A 246 -19.45 -10.47 3.88
N LEU A 247 -19.06 -9.52 3.01
CA LEU A 247 -17.68 -9.07 2.85
C LEU A 247 -17.60 -7.55 2.84
N GLU A 248 -17.63 -6.91 4.01
CA GLU A 248 -17.24 -5.49 4.12
C GLU A 248 -15.78 -5.29 3.68
N VAL A 249 -15.45 -4.17 3.04
CA VAL A 249 -14.10 -3.88 2.48
C VAL A 249 -12.99 -3.99 3.53
N ASP A 250 -13.29 -3.61 4.77
CA ASP A 250 -12.37 -3.68 5.91
C ASP A 250 -12.53 -4.97 6.74
N MET A 251 -13.44 -5.87 6.32
CA MET A 251 -13.73 -7.18 6.93
C MET A 251 -13.99 -7.08 8.43
N LEU A 252 -14.57 -5.95 8.86
CA LEU A 252 -14.60 -5.51 10.25
C LEU A 252 -15.45 -6.41 11.16
N GLY A 253 -16.44 -7.10 10.59
CA GLY A 253 -17.27 -8.09 11.28
C GLY A 253 -16.65 -9.47 11.45
N HIS A 254 -15.54 -9.77 10.75
CA HIS A 254 -14.99 -11.12 10.67
C HIS A 254 -13.55 -11.15 11.23
N PRO A 255 -13.33 -11.48 12.52
CA PRO A 255 -12.03 -11.29 13.18
C PRO A 255 -10.88 -12.05 12.50
N LEU A 256 -11.11 -13.30 12.08
CA LEU A 256 -10.09 -14.11 11.39
C LEU A 256 -9.78 -13.57 9.99
N LEU A 257 -10.82 -13.14 9.26
CA LEU A 257 -10.67 -12.59 7.92
C LEU A 257 -9.98 -11.22 7.95
N ASN A 258 -10.31 -10.39 8.95
CA ASN A 258 -9.66 -9.13 9.26
C ASN A 258 -8.16 -9.33 9.52
N ILE A 259 -7.79 -10.29 10.39
CA ILE A 259 -6.38 -10.65 10.63
C ILE A 259 -5.70 -11.06 9.32
N ALA A 260 -6.30 -11.98 8.55
CA ALA A 260 -5.73 -12.49 7.32
C ALA A 260 -5.50 -11.37 6.29
N TYR A 261 -6.51 -10.52 6.07
CA TYR A 261 -6.46 -9.43 5.11
C TYR A 261 -5.37 -8.44 5.42
N TYR A 262 -5.36 -7.84 6.63
CA TYR A 262 -4.35 -6.84 6.96
C TYR A 262 -2.95 -7.42 7.09
N SER A 263 -2.83 -8.68 7.51
CA SER A 263 -1.54 -9.37 7.53
C SER A 263 -0.97 -9.52 6.12
N LEU A 264 -1.77 -10.02 5.17
CA LEU A 264 -1.32 -10.32 3.80
C LEU A 264 -1.23 -9.08 2.91
N ALA A 265 -2.15 -8.12 3.07
CA ALA A 265 -2.24 -6.94 2.23
C ALA A 265 -1.26 -5.83 2.66
N GLU A 266 -0.95 -5.71 3.96
CA GLU A 266 -0.24 -4.54 4.49
C GLU A 266 0.92 -4.88 5.44
N ILE A 267 0.69 -5.64 6.52
CA ILE A 267 1.69 -5.84 7.59
C ILE A 267 2.89 -6.66 7.12
N ILE A 268 2.66 -7.88 6.60
CA ILE A 268 3.74 -8.76 6.15
C ILE A 268 4.52 -8.13 4.98
N PRO A 269 3.86 -7.56 3.94
CA PRO A 269 4.55 -6.82 2.90
C PRO A 269 5.42 -5.68 3.47
N SER A 270 4.91 -4.91 4.43
CA SER A 270 5.66 -3.81 5.04
C SER A 270 6.85 -4.25 5.84
N ALA A 271 6.69 -5.27 6.68
CA ALA A 271 7.79 -5.86 7.43
C ALA A 271 8.88 -6.35 6.47
N CYS A 272 8.50 -7.09 5.43
CA CYS A 272 9.43 -7.64 4.45
C CYS A 272 10.16 -6.54 3.69
N VAL A 273 9.46 -5.53 3.18
CA VAL A 273 10.06 -4.47 2.37
C VAL A 273 10.97 -3.59 3.21
N LEU A 274 10.57 -3.19 4.43
CA LEU A 274 11.43 -2.45 5.36
C LEU A 274 12.66 -3.27 5.76
N TYR A 275 12.53 -4.59 5.90
CA TYR A 275 13.66 -5.48 6.17
C TYR A 275 14.62 -5.59 4.97
N ILE A 276 14.10 -5.74 3.76
CA ILE A 276 14.91 -5.84 2.54
C ILE A 276 15.64 -4.53 2.27
N LEU A 277 14.98 -3.39 2.49
CA LEU A 277 15.51 -2.04 2.20
C LEU A 277 16.23 -1.39 3.40
N ARG A 278 16.43 -2.09 4.52
CA ARG A 278 17.04 -1.54 5.76
C ARG A 278 18.49 -1.04 5.64
N LYS A 279 19.14 -1.28 4.51
CA LYS A 279 20.56 -0.93 4.35
C LYS A 279 20.72 0.57 4.16
N LEU A 280 21.64 1.13 4.93
CA LEU A 280 22.00 2.55 4.84
C LEU A 280 22.98 2.81 3.68
N PRO A 281 22.94 4.00 3.07
CA PRO A 281 23.95 4.41 2.12
C PRO A 281 25.35 4.44 2.78
N PRO A 282 26.43 4.18 2.01
CA PRO A 282 27.79 4.30 2.51
C PRO A 282 28.05 5.73 3.01
N LYS A 283 28.84 5.87 4.08
CA LYS A 283 29.31 7.19 4.53
C LYS A 283 30.25 7.72 3.46
N ARG A 284 30.20 9.02 3.15
CA ARG A 284 31.20 9.65 2.28
C ARG A 284 32.57 9.48 2.95
N ASN A 285 33.53 8.89 2.24
CA ASN A 285 34.94 8.93 2.66
C ASN A 285 35.45 10.35 2.43
N THR A 286 35.93 11.01 3.48
CA THR A 286 36.54 12.35 3.40
C THR A 286 37.98 12.32 2.83
N GLN A 287 38.46 11.16 2.35
CA GLN A 287 39.78 10.95 1.75
C GLN A 287 39.59 10.31 0.35
N GLY A 288 40.17 10.77 -0.76
CA GLY A 288 41.01 11.94 -1.00
C GLY A 288 41.08 12.17 -2.51
N TYR A 289 40.87 13.41 -2.93
CA TYR A 289 41.55 13.88 -4.14
C TYR A 289 42.99 14.15 -3.71
N GLN A 290 43.91 13.22 -3.97
CA GLN A 290 45.31 13.64 -4.09
C GLN A 290 45.32 14.66 -5.23
N GLN A 291 45.64 15.91 -4.91
CA GLN A 291 45.94 16.92 -5.93
C GLN A 291 47.10 16.37 -6.76
N ILE A 292 46.89 16.29 -8.07
CA ILE A 292 47.94 15.98 -9.03
C ILE A 292 48.96 17.13 -8.90
N PRO A 293 50.24 16.87 -8.56
CA PRO A 293 51.25 17.91 -8.58
C PRO A 293 51.32 18.44 -10.01
N SER A 294 51.06 19.73 -10.19
CA SER A 294 51.42 20.43 -11.42
C SER A 294 52.95 20.42 -11.51
N GLN A 295 53.49 19.58 -12.40
CA GLN A 295 54.83 19.78 -12.94
C GLN A 295 54.74 20.72 -14.14
#